data_AF-A0A3N5H9R8-F1
#
_entry.id   AF-A0A3N5H9R8-F1
#
_cell.length_a   1.000
_cell.length_b   1.000
_cell.length_c   1.000
_cell.angle_alpha   90.00
_cell.angle_beta   90.00
_cell.angle_gamma   90.00
#
_symmetry.space_group_name_H-M   'P 1'
#
loop_
_entity.id
_entity.type
_entity.pdbx_description
1 polymer ?
#
loop_
_entity_poly.entity_id
_entity_poly.type
_entity_poly.pdbx_seq_one_letter_code
_entity_poly.pdbx_strand_id
1 'polypeptide(L)' 'MAVIANVTALLATAIPGLRDLGRRSWCSNQRRRLRARDRQVVWVHDGKKIQWARWGVDHGFFEMDWAGRLPYLRALAAVG' A
#
# COMPACT_ATOMS: atom_id res chain seq x y z
N MET A 1 30.75 -13.96 -10.26
CA MET A 1 29.83 -12.85 -9.91
C MET A 1 28.48 -13.41 -9.45
N ALA A 2 28.33 -13.84 -8.18
CA ALA A 2 27.05 -14.39 -7.69
C ALA A 2 26.88 -14.37 -6.16
N VAL A 3 27.47 -13.40 -5.45
CA VAL A 3 27.37 -13.34 -3.97
C VAL A 3 26.74 -12.03 -3.46
N ILE A 4 26.64 -10.99 -4.30
CA ILE A 4 26.16 -9.67 -3.87
C ILE A 4 24.61 -9.57 -3.89
N ALA A 5 23.93 -10.43 -4.65
CA ALA A 5 22.45 -10.37 -4.77
C ALA A 5 21.69 -10.93 -3.56
N ASN A 6 22.33 -11.73 -2.69
CA ASN A 6 21.65 -12.37 -1.56
C ASN A 6 21.63 -11.53 -0.28
N VAL A 7 22.50 -10.52 -0.15
CA VAL A 7 22.61 -9.71 1.08
C VAL A 7 21.50 -8.64 1.16
N THR A 8 21.10 -8.07 0.03
CA THR A 8 20.00 -7.07 -0.02
C THR A 8 18.64 -7.68 0.28
N ALA A 9 18.38 -8.94 -0.09
CA ALA A 9 17.15 -9.64 0.24
C ALA A 9 17.02 -9.95 1.75
N LEU A 10 18.14 -10.24 2.42
CA LEU A 10 18.23 -10.50 3.86
C LEU A 10 18.15 -9.23 4.72
N LEU A 11 18.63 -8.09 4.23
CA LEU A 11 18.49 -6.80 4.94
C LEU A 11 17.04 -6.31 5.01
N ALA A 12 16.21 -6.67 4.02
CA ALA A 12 14.79 -6.32 4.00
C ALA A 12 13.92 -7.18 4.94
N THR A 13 14.44 -8.30 5.47
CA THR A 13 13.74 -9.18 6.41
C THR A 13 14.16 -8.98 7.88
N ALA A 14 15.27 -8.28 8.15
CA ALA A 14 15.87 -8.22 9.48
C ALA A 14 15.44 -7.03 10.36
N ILE A 15 14.71 -6.04 9.84
CA ILE A 15 14.29 -4.87 10.64
C ILE A 15 12.76 -4.73 10.55
N PRO A 16 12.02 -5.16 11.59
CA PRO A 16 10.55 -5.07 11.64
C PRO A 16 10.03 -3.67 11.28
N GLY A 17 10.72 -2.63 11.75
CA GLY A 17 10.37 -1.22 11.50
C GLY A 17 10.49 -0.76 10.04
N LEU A 18 11.34 -1.37 9.22
CA LEU A 18 11.52 -0.96 7.82
C LEU A 18 10.35 -1.38 6.94
N ARG A 19 9.76 -2.57 7.20
CA ARG A 19 8.51 -3.00 6.54
C ARG A 19 7.34 -2.11 6.93
N ASP A 20 7.26 -1.72 8.20
CA ASP A 20 6.24 -0.80 8.70
C ASP A 20 6.37 0.61 8.09
N LEU A 21 7.59 1.16 8.03
CA LEU A 21 7.85 2.44 7.38
C LEU A 21 7.53 2.42 5.89
N GLY A 22 7.92 1.34 5.18
CA GLY A 22 7.62 1.16 3.76
C GLY A 22 6.12 1.07 3.49
N ARG A 23 5.38 0.33 4.33
CA ARG A 23 3.92 0.20 4.25
C ARG A 23 3.23 1.54 4.51
N ARG A 24 3.60 2.25 5.58
CA ARG A 24 3.02 3.55 5.95
C ARG A 24 3.28 4.60 4.88
N SER A 25 4.52 4.68 4.37
CA SER A 25 4.89 5.59 3.28
C SER A 25 4.07 5.32 2.02
N TRP A 26 3.90 4.04 1.65
CA TRP A 26 3.06 3.67 0.53
C TRP A 26 1.60 4.06 0.74
N CYS A 27 1.04 3.83 1.94
CA CYS A 27 -0.35 4.20 2.24
C CYS A 27 -0.57 5.71 2.18
N SER A 28 0.35 6.50 2.74
CA SER A 28 0.33 7.97 2.65
C SER A 28 0.36 8.46 1.20
N ASN A 29 1.18 7.82 0.36
CA ASN A 29 1.25 8.16 -1.06
C ASN A 29 -0.06 7.84 -1.80
N GLN A 30 -0.70 6.68 -1.52
CA GLN A 30 -1.99 6.37 -2.13
C GLN A 30 -3.09 7.34 -1.69
N ARG A 31 -3.14 7.68 -0.40
CA ARG A 31 -4.07 8.70 0.12
C ARG A 31 -3.87 10.05 -0.57
N ARG A 32 -2.61 10.48 -0.75
CA ARG A 32 -2.30 11.72 -1.49
C ARG A 32 -2.76 11.63 -2.95
N ARG A 33 -2.52 10.51 -3.63
CA ARG A 33 -2.97 10.29 -5.01
C ARG A 33 -4.49 10.32 -5.17
N LEU A 34 -5.20 9.69 -4.23
CA LEU A 34 -6.66 9.66 -4.17
C LEU A 34 -7.27 11.04 -3.89
N ARG A 35 -6.55 11.93 -3.20
CA ARG A 35 -6.96 13.33 -2.97
C ARG A 35 -6.58 14.28 -4.11
N ALA A 36 -5.45 14.03 -4.77
CA ALA A 36 -4.87 14.95 -5.76
C ALA A 36 -5.42 14.73 -7.18
N ARG A 37 -6.06 13.59 -7.45
CA ARG A 37 -6.77 13.37 -8.71
C ARG A 37 -8.25 13.28 -8.42
N ASP A 38 -9.07 13.83 -9.29
CA ASP A 38 -10.50 13.48 -9.49
C ASP A 38 -10.74 11.98 -9.77
N ARG A 39 -9.69 11.15 -9.70
CA ARG A 39 -9.77 9.70 -9.77
C ARG A 39 -10.15 9.18 -8.39
N GLN A 40 -11.44 8.87 -8.27
CA GLN A 40 -12.06 8.24 -7.12
C GLN A 40 -11.46 6.86 -6.77
N VAL A 41 -10.65 6.25 -7.65
CA VAL A 41 -10.17 4.87 -7.52
C VAL A 41 -8.69 4.66 -7.89
N VAL A 42 -7.98 3.83 -7.12
CA VAL A 42 -6.62 3.33 -7.42
C VAL A 42 -6.59 1.79 -7.36
N TRP A 43 -6.32 1.14 -8.49
CA TRP A 43 -6.25 -0.33 -8.56
C TRP A 43 -4.98 -0.88 -7.92
N VAL A 44 -5.10 -2.02 -7.23
CA VAL A 44 -3.96 -2.71 -6.58
C VAL A 44 -3.77 -4.08 -7.22
N HIS A 45 -2.72 -4.20 -8.04
CA HIS A 45 -2.41 -5.42 -8.78
C HIS A 45 -1.37 -6.33 -8.10
N ASP A 46 -0.58 -5.81 -7.18
CA ASP A 46 0.50 -6.54 -6.51
C ASP A 46 0.00 -7.17 -5.20
N GLY A 47 0.09 -8.50 -5.09
CA GLY A 47 -0.35 -9.27 -3.90
C GLY A 47 0.31 -8.82 -2.59
N LYS A 48 1.56 -8.34 -2.62
CA LYS A 48 2.22 -7.75 -1.45
C LYS A 48 1.58 -6.42 -1.07
N LYS A 49 1.15 -5.63 -2.06
CA LYS A 49 0.45 -4.36 -1.85
C LYS A 49 -0.99 -4.56 -1.39
N ILE A 50 -1.63 -5.70 -1.70
CA ILE A 50 -2.94 -6.05 -1.14
C ILE A 50 -2.88 -6.13 0.39
N GLN A 51 -1.84 -6.75 0.96
CA GLN A 51 -1.67 -6.77 2.42
C GLN A 51 -1.43 -5.38 3.00
N TRP A 52 -0.74 -4.51 2.26
CA TRP A 52 -0.52 -3.12 2.68
C TRP A 52 -1.78 -2.28 2.58
N ALA A 53 -2.61 -2.53 1.57
CA ALA A 53 -3.92 -1.93 1.39
C ALA A 53 -4.85 -2.27 2.54
N ARG A 54 -4.96 -3.56 2.91
CA ARG A 54 -5.76 -4.01 4.06
C ARG A 54 -5.36 -3.27 5.34
N TRP A 55 -4.06 -3.27 5.65
CA TRP A 55 -3.56 -2.51 6.79
C TRP A 55 -3.89 -1.00 6.71
N GLY A 56 -3.80 -0.40 5.51
CA GLY A 56 -4.14 1.00 5.29
C GLY A 56 -5.61 1.32 5.53
N VAL A 57 -6.52 0.39 5.22
CA VAL A 57 -7.95 0.48 5.54
C VAL A 57 -8.15 0.48 7.05
N ASP A 58 -7.55 -0.48 7.74
CA ASP A 58 -7.65 -0.60 9.21
C ASP A 58 -7.13 0.65 9.94
N HIS A 59 -6.25 1.43 9.30
CA HIS A 59 -5.63 2.64 9.86
C HIS A 59 -6.22 3.95 9.28
N GLY A 60 -7.31 3.90 8.51
CA GLY A 60 -8.00 5.09 8.03
C GLY A 60 -7.19 5.91 7.01
N PHE A 61 -6.42 5.27 6.14
CA PHE A 61 -5.76 5.96 5.03
C PHE A 61 -6.70 6.16 3.83
N PHE A 62 -7.52 5.16 3.53
CA PHE A 62 -8.41 5.05 2.38
C PHE A 62 -9.38 3.89 2.63
N GLU A 63 -10.41 3.78 1.79
CA GLU A 63 -11.27 2.59 1.72
C GLU A 63 -10.73 1.62 0.67
N MET A 64 -11.10 0.36 0.76
CA MET A 64 -10.79 -0.66 -0.25
C MET A 64 -12.06 -1.40 -0.60
N ASP A 65 -12.29 -1.56 -1.89
CA ASP A 65 -13.42 -2.29 -2.44
C ASP A 65 -12.94 -3.21 -3.57
N TRP A 66 -13.80 -4.08 -4.09
CA TRP A 66 -13.46 -5.14 -5.00
C TRP A 66 -14.32 -5.10 -6.26
N ALA A 67 -13.67 -5.19 -7.42
CA ALA A 67 -14.34 -5.50 -8.68
C ALA A 67 -13.93 -6.91 -9.09
N GLY A 68 -14.77 -7.88 -8.73
CA GLY A 68 -14.44 -9.31 -8.86
C GLY A 68 -13.23 -9.66 -7.99
N ARG A 69 -12.13 -10.08 -8.63
CA ARG A 69 -10.88 -10.46 -7.93
C ARG A 69 -9.85 -9.34 -7.84
N LEU A 70 -10.15 -8.16 -8.39
CA LEU A 70 -9.24 -7.01 -8.33
C LEU A 70 -9.67 -6.04 -7.22
N PRO A 71 -8.81 -5.80 -6.21
CA PRO A 71 -9.04 -4.76 -5.24
C PRO A 71 -8.68 -3.38 -5.81
N TYR A 72 -9.44 -2.37 -5.40
CA TYR A 72 -9.18 -0.98 -5.67
C TYR A 72 -9.40 -0.13 -4.43
N LEU A 73 -8.64 0.96 -4.31
CA LEU A 73 -8.67 1.89 -3.19
C LEU A 73 -9.54 3.08 -3.54
N ARG A 74 -10.26 3.62 -2.56
CA ARG A 74 -11.06 4.84 -2.70
C ARG A 74 -10.66 5.85 -1.65
N ALA A 75 -10.79 7.15 -1.96
CA ALA A 75 -10.65 8.17 -0.93
C ALA A 75 -11.71 7.94 0.16
N LEU A 76 -11.34 8.14 1.43
CA LEU A 76 -12.34 8.22 2.48
C LEU A 76 -13.30 9.35 2.13
N ALA A 77 -14.61 9.06 2.13
CA ALA A 77 -15.60 10.11 2.06
C ALA A 77 -15.32 11.11 3.20
N ALA A 78 -15.20 12.40 2.85
CA ALA A 78 -15.24 13.42 3.88
C ALA A 78 -16.64 13.33 4.48
N VAL A 79 -16.73 12.83 5.71
CA VAL A 79 -17.95 12.98 6.49
C VAL A 79 -18.10 14.48 6.67
N GLY A 80 -19.10 15.05 5.99
CA GLY A 80 -19.47 16.46 6.09
C GLY A 80 -20.02 16.79 7.47
#